data_AF-A0AAD7BB45-F1
#
_entry.id   AF-A0AAD7BB45-F1
#
_cell.length_a   1.000
_cell.length_b   1.000
_cell.length_c   1.000
_cell.angle_alpha   90.00
_cell.angle_beta   90.00
_cell.angle_gamma   90.00
#
_symmetry.space_group_name_H-M   'P 1'
#
loop_
_entity.id
_entity.type
_entity.pdbx_description
1 polymer ?
#
loop_
_entity_poly.entity_id
_entity_poly.type
_entity_poly.pdbx_seq_one_letter_code
_entity_poly.pdbx_strand_id
1 'polypeptide(L)'
;MPGGELPRDADEAMVKLVHSTECAEVIIDRHLDNPPHVPLPGRCCCNRCYPSLRPAQQYQWVPVNPAPPPSSAMAPTTDEQREGIYQELVRWRLVHWRNSWRDDWPQYGPKSLVSDADLNTIANHAGSSSAHRGNLADTG
;
A
#
# COMPACT_ATOMS: atom_id res chain seq x y z
N MET A 1 -14.46 -5.66 31.45
CA MET A 1 -13.31 -5.40 30.56
C MET A 1 -12.57 -4.20 31.10
N PRO A 2 -11.25 -4.29 31.39
CA PRO A 2 -10.50 -3.15 31.88
C PRO A 2 -10.30 -2.13 30.75
N GLY A 3 -10.59 -0.86 31.03
CA GLY A 3 -10.45 0.25 30.11
C GLY A 3 -8.99 0.61 29.91
N GLY A 4 -8.35 0.02 28.89
CA GLY A 4 -7.09 0.51 28.37
C GLY A 4 -7.35 1.79 27.59
N GLU A 5 -6.74 2.90 28.01
CA GLU A 5 -6.69 4.13 27.23
C GLU A 5 -6.12 3.82 25.85
N LEU A 6 -6.86 4.22 24.81
CA LEU A 6 -6.36 4.12 23.44
C LEU A 6 -5.13 5.03 23.30
N PRO A 7 -4.09 4.61 22.56
CA PRO A 7 -2.97 5.47 22.24
C PRO A 7 -3.49 6.78 21.66
N ARG A 8 -2.94 7.92 22.09
CA ARG A 8 -3.44 9.27 21.74
C ARG A 8 -3.46 9.54 20.23
N ASP A 9 -2.69 8.77 19.47
CA ASP A 9 -2.54 8.85 18.01
C ASP A 9 -3.30 7.73 17.27
N ALA A 10 -4.05 6.89 17.98
CA ALA A 10 -4.83 5.84 17.36
C ALA A 10 -6.08 6.42 16.70
N ASP A 11 -6.22 6.20 15.39
CA ASP A 11 -7.44 6.51 14.66
C ASP A 11 -8.61 5.69 15.24
N GLU A 12 -9.59 6.40 15.81
CA GLU A 12 -10.75 5.80 16.47
C GLU A 12 -11.58 4.93 15.52
N ALA A 13 -11.66 5.31 14.24
CA ALA A 13 -12.38 4.54 13.24
C ALA A 13 -11.65 3.25 12.89
N MET A 14 -10.33 3.29 12.80
CA MET A 14 -9.50 2.09 12.62
C MET A 14 -9.60 1.15 13.83
N VAL A 15 -9.59 1.69 15.05
CA VAL A 15 -9.79 0.92 16.28
C VAL A 15 -11.15 0.22 16.26
N LYS A 16 -12.23 0.92 15.89
CA LYS A 16 -13.57 0.34 15.76
C LYS A 16 -13.63 -0.70 14.63
N LEU A 17 -12.98 -0.46 13.51
CA LEU A 17 -12.89 -1.41 12.39
C LEU A 17 -12.18 -2.71 12.75
N VAL A 18 -11.27 -2.71 13.72
CA VAL A 18 -10.60 -3.94 14.19
C VAL A 18 -11.39 -4.63 15.29
N HIS A 19 -11.84 -3.89 16.31
CA HIS A 19 -12.36 -4.48 17.55
C HIS A 19 -13.88 -4.66 17.60
N SER A 20 -14.64 -4.00 16.71
CA SER A 20 -16.10 -4.11 16.71
C SER A 20 -16.58 -5.48 16.21
N THR A 21 -17.84 -5.80 16.49
CA THR A 21 -18.57 -6.94 15.92
C THR A 21 -19.55 -6.51 14.82
N GLU A 22 -19.71 -5.20 14.58
CA GLU A 22 -20.59 -4.62 13.54
C GLU A 22 -20.01 -4.79 12.11
N CYS A 23 -20.84 -4.83 11.05
CA CYS A 23 -20.33 -4.85 9.65
C CYS A 23 -19.37 -3.67 9.44
N ALA A 24 -18.25 -3.92 8.76
CA ALA A 24 -17.27 -2.88 8.44
C ALA A 24 -17.89 -1.69 7.68
N GLU A 25 -18.83 -1.95 6.78
CA GLU A 25 -19.55 -0.93 6.00
C GLU A 25 -20.32 0.05 6.89
N VAL A 26 -20.99 -0.44 7.94
CA VAL A 26 -21.70 0.42 8.90
C VAL A 26 -20.75 1.33 9.67
N ILE A 27 -19.56 0.84 10.00
CA ILE A 27 -18.53 1.62 10.70
C ILE A 27 -17.94 2.67 9.77
N ILE A 28 -17.67 2.31 8.51
CA ILE A 28 -17.14 3.21 7.48
C ILE A 28 -18.16 4.30 7.16
N ASP A 29 -19.44 3.95 6.94
CA ASP A 29 -20.49 4.91 6.66
C ASP A 29 -20.65 5.93 7.79
N ARG A 30 -20.62 5.47 9.03
CA ARG A 30 -20.67 6.37 10.20
C ARG A 30 -19.44 7.26 10.28
N HIS A 31 -18.26 6.77 9.91
CA HIS A 31 -17.03 7.55 9.97
C HIS A 31 -16.94 8.60 8.85
N LEU A 32 -17.51 8.30 7.68
CA LEU A 32 -17.55 9.19 6.52
C LEU A 32 -18.78 10.11 6.49
N ASP A 33 -19.59 10.12 7.56
CA ASP A 33 -20.85 10.85 7.64
C ASP A 33 -21.82 10.55 6.46
N ASN A 34 -21.77 9.33 5.94
CA ASN A 34 -22.72 8.89 4.92
C ASN A 34 -24.14 8.78 5.51
N PRO A 35 -25.18 9.07 4.71
CA PRO A 35 -26.56 8.86 5.16
C PRO A 35 -26.78 7.38 5.51
N PRO A 36 -27.58 7.07 6.55
CA PRO A 36 -27.79 5.69 6.99
C PRO A 36 -28.40 4.86 5.87
N HIS A 37 -27.63 3.92 5.33
CA HIS A 37 -28.10 2.94 4.38
C HIS A 37 -28.72 1.74 5.12
N VAL A 38 -29.87 1.26 4.64
CA VAL A 38 -30.43 0.00 5.15
C VAL A 38 -29.57 -1.14 4.61
N PRO A 39 -28.93 -1.95 5.46
CA PRO A 39 -28.14 -3.08 4.99
C PRO A 39 -29.06 -4.04 4.23
N LEU A 40 -28.81 -4.24 2.94
CA LEU A 40 -29.59 -5.20 2.16
C LEU A 40 -29.21 -6.62 2.58
N PRO A 41 -30.17 -7.48 2.99
CA PRO A 41 -29.88 -8.85 3.34
C PRO A 41 -29.30 -9.60 2.12
N GLY A 42 -28.16 -10.25 2.30
CA GLY A 42 -27.49 -11.03 1.24
C GLY A 42 -26.29 -10.34 0.58
N ARG A 43 -25.91 -9.12 0.97
CA ARG A 43 -24.61 -8.56 0.60
C ARG A 43 -23.50 -9.08 1.52
N CYS A 44 -22.55 -9.80 0.95
CA CYS A 44 -21.33 -10.19 1.64
C CYS A 44 -20.37 -8.98 1.75
N CYS A 45 -20.64 -8.04 2.67
CA CYS A 45 -19.84 -6.80 2.82
C CYS A 45 -18.43 -7.06 3.42
N CYS A 46 -18.32 -8.01 4.35
CA CYS A 46 -17.07 -8.22 5.11
C CYS A 46 -17.03 -9.58 5.82
N ASN A 47 -15.88 -9.89 6.40
CA ASN A 47 -15.60 -11.09 7.21
C ASN A 47 -16.39 -11.21 8.53
N ARG A 48 -17.18 -10.19 8.89
CA ARG A 48 -18.11 -10.23 10.03
C ARG A 48 -19.52 -10.66 9.62
N CYS A 49 -20.01 -10.16 8.49
CA CYS A 49 -21.27 -10.60 7.91
C CYS A 49 -21.18 -11.98 7.26
N TYR A 50 -19.98 -12.39 6.86
CA TYR A 50 -19.75 -13.72 6.29
C TYR A 50 -18.50 -14.36 6.90
N PRO A 51 -18.64 -15.13 8.00
CA PRO A 51 -17.52 -15.73 8.71
C PRO A 51 -16.66 -16.67 7.87
N SER A 52 -17.20 -17.24 6.80
CA SER A 52 -16.42 -18.10 5.90
C SER A 52 -15.39 -17.33 5.06
N LEU A 53 -15.43 -15.99 5.05
CA LEU A 53 -14.34 -15.16 4.52
C LEU A 53 -13.13 -15.10 5.46
N ARG A 54 -13.25 -15.59 6.71
CA ARG A 54 -12.10 -15.78 7.59
C ARG A 54 -11.42 -17.09 7.19
N PRO A 55 -10.23 -17.08 6.57
CA PRO A 55 -9.48 -18.31 6.46
C PRO A 55 -9.22 -18.86 7.87
N ALA A 56 -9.30 -20.17 8.04
CA ALA A 56 -8.94 -20.83 9.30
C ALA A 56 -7.44 -20.64 9.56
N GLN A 57 -7.06 -19.55 10.22
CA GLN A 57 -5.67 -19.28 10.55
C GLN A 57 -5.36 -19.91 11.91
N GLN A 58 -4.70 -21.06 11.88
CA GLN A 58 -3.91 -21.51 13.02
C GLN A 58 -2.63 -20.69 13.03
N TYR A 59 -2.56 -19.71 13.93
CA TYR A 59 -1.34 -18.95 14.14
C TYR A 59 -0.38 -19.78 15.01
N GLN A 60 0.71 -20.26 14.40
CA GLN A 60 1.83 -20.80 15.14
C GLN A 60 2.85 -19.69 15.35
N TRP A 61 3.09 -19.34 16.61
CA TRP A 61 4.20 -18.46 16.97
C TRP A 61 5.50 -19.24 16.81
N VAL A 62 6.27 -18.90 15.78
CA VAL A 62 7.62 -19.43 15.56
C VAL A 62 8.61 -18.37 16.06
N PRO A 63 9.33 -18.60 17.17
CA PRO A 63 10.41 -17.73 17.58
C PRO A 63 11.55 -17.85 16.58
N VAL A 64 11.63 -16.90 15.65
CA VAL A 64 12.78 -16.76 14.75
C VAL A 64 13.76 -15.82 15.42
N ASN A 65 14.99 -16.29 15.65
CA ASN A 65 16.09 -15.40 16.00
C ASN A 65 16.48 -14.67 14.70
N PRO A 66 16.20 -13.36 14.55
CA PRO A 66 16.52 -12.67 13.32
C PRO A 66 18.05 -12.66 13.18
N ALA A 67 18.57 -13.44 12.22
CA ALA A 67 19.96 -13.28 11.82
C ALA A 67 20.18 -11.80 11.47
N PRO A 68 21.33 -11.20 11.83
CA PRO A 68 21.63 -9.86 11.38
C PRO A 68 21.49 -9.84 9.85
N PRO A 69 20.78 -8.85 9.29
CA PRO A 69 20.63 -8.78 7.84
C PRO A 69 22.03 -8.84 7.23
N PRO A 70 22.24 -9.59 6.13
CA PRO A 70 23.49 -9.49 5.41
C PRO A 70 23.70 -8.01 5.12
N SER A 71 24.79 -7.45 5.63
CA SER A 71 25.19 -6.07 5.37
C SER A 71 25.58 -6.00 3.89
N SER A 72 24.58 -6.00 3.03
CA SER A 72 24.71 -5.57 1.65
C SER A 72 24.56 -4.07 1.72
N ALA A 73 25.64 -3.40 2.13
CA ALA A 73 25.81 -1.99 1.83
C ALA A 73 25.91 -1.92 0.30
N MET A 74 24.77 -1.84 -0.37
CA MET A 74 24.73 -1.41 -1.76
C MET A 74 25.43 -0.06 -1.78
N ALA A 75 26.50 0.04 -2.57
CA ALA A 75 27.21 1.29 -2.73
C ALA A 75 26.19 2.37 -3.11
N PRO A 76 26.26 3.57 -2.50
CA PRO A 76 25.35 4.65 -2.85
C PRO A 76 25.42 4.89 -4.36
N THR A 77 24.26 5.01 -4.98
CA THR A 77 24.09 5.27 -6.41
C THR A 77 24.86 6.54 -6.77
N THR A 78 25.71 6.49 -7.80
CA THR A 78 26.48 7.68 -8.19
C THR A 78 25.57 8.75 -8.78
N ASP A 79 26.03 10.02 -8.76
CA ASP A 79 25.27 11.13 -9.34
C ASP A 79 24.94 10.91 -10.82
N GLU A 80 25.86 10.29 -11.57
CA GLU A 80 25.68 9.94 -12.98
C GLU A 80 24.60 8.86 -13.18
N GLN A 81 24.58 7.85 -12.31
CA GLN A 81 23.54 6.82 -12.33
C GLN A 81 22.18 7.40 -11.97
N ARG A 82 22.13 8.29 -10.97
CA ARG A 82 20.90 9.00 -10.58
C ARG A 82 20.34 9.81 -11.75
N GLU A 83 21.19 10.57 -12.44
CA GLU A 83 20.78 11.34 -13.61
C GLU A 83 20.27 10.41 -14.73
N GLY A 84 20.96 9.31 -15.01
CA GLY A 84 20.52 8.32 -16.00
C GLY A 84 19.14 7.73 -15.68
N ILE A 85 18.88 7.41 -14.41
CA ILE A 85 17.59 6.89 -13.94
C ILE A 85 16.51 7.96 -14.07
N TYR A 86 16.80 9.20 -13.68
CA TYR A 86 15.87 10.31 -13.82
C TYR A 86 15.46 10.55 -15.29
N GLN A 87 16.41 10.56 -16.22
CA GLN A 87 16.14 10.72 -17.65
C GLN A 87 15.26 9.60 -18.21
N GLU A 88 15.51 8.36 -17.78
CA GLU A 88 14.71 7.20 -18.21
C GLU A 88 13.27 7.28 -17.67
N LEU A 89 13.10 7.75 -16.44
CA LEU A 89 11.78 7.98 -15.85
C LEU A 89 11.02 9.10 -16.57
N VAL A 90 11.70 10.17 -16.96
CA VAL A 90 11.10 11.25 -17.77
C VAL A 90 10.66 10.70 -19.13
N ARG A 91 11.50 9.89 -19.78
CA ARG A 91 11.17 9.24 -21.06
C ARG A 91 9.95 8.33 -20.92
N TRP A 92 9.93 7.49 -19.89
CA TRP A 92 8.79 6.63 -19.56
C TRP A 92 7.50 7.43 -19.40
N ARG A 93 7.52 8.50 -18.60
CA ARG A 93 6.36 9.36 -18.36
C ARG A 93 5.80 9.96 -19.66
N LEU A 94 6.68 10.43 -20.54
CA LEU A 94 6.27 11.02 -21.82
C LEU A 94 5.62 9.99 -22.74
N VAL A 95 6.19 8.78 -22.83
CA VAL A 95 5.65 7.69 -23.65
C VAL A 95 4.30 7.25 -23.11
N HIS A 96 4.19 7.03 -21.81
CA HIS A 96 2.95 6.57 -21.19
C HIS A 96 1.83 7.61 -21.31
N TRP A 97 2.15 8.89 -21.06
CA TRP A 97 1.20 9.98 -21.24
C TRP A 97 0.67 10.03 -22.67
N ARG A 98 1.56 9.98 -23.66
CA ARG A 98 1.19 10.05 -25.08
C ARG A 98 0.32 8.88 -25.51
N ASN A 99 0.63 7.67 -25.05
CA ASN A 99 0.02 6.44 -25.55
C ASN A 99 -1.28 6.05 -24.84
N SER A 100 -1.49 6.53 -23.62
CA SER A 100 -2.56 5.98 -22.76
C SER A 100 -3.38 7.04 -22.03
N TRP A 101 -2.90 8.28 -21.93
CA TRP A 101 -3.60 9.32 -21.15
C TRP A 101 -4.04 10.52 -21.98
N ARG A 102 -3.33 10.82 -23.07
CA ARG A 102 -3.58 12.03 -23.87
C ARG A 102 -5.00 12.10 -24.41
N ASP A 103 -5.54 10.98 -24.87
CA ASP A 103 -6.84 10.94 -25.54
C ASP A 103 -8.00 11.13 -24.56
N ASP A 104 -7.89 10.54 -23.36
CA ASP A 104 -8.89 10.63 -22.30
C ASP A 104 -8.78 11.93 -21.48
N TRP A 105 -7.57 12.48 -21.36
CA TRP A 105 -7.25 13.60 -20.47
C TRP A 105 -6.40 14.69 -21.16
N PRO A 106 -6.88 15.30 -22.26
CA PRO A 106 -6.07 16.20 -23.10
C PRO A 106 -5.65 17.51 -22.40
N GLN A 107 -6.35 17.89 -21.34
CA GLN A 107 -6.07 19.10 -20.55
C GLN A 107 -4.92 18.89 -19.55
N TYR A 108 -4.60 17.64 -19.24
CA TYR A 108 -3.57 17.28 -18.28
C TYR A 108 -2.29 16.92 -19.02
N GLY A 109 -1.20 17.62 -18.72
CA GLY A 109 0.09 17.38 -19.36
C GLY A 109 0.83 16.18 -18.74
N PRO A 110 1.99 15.78 -19.30
CA PRO A 110 2.78 14.65 -18.78
C PRO A 110 3.13 14.78 -17.29
N LYS A 111 3.37 15.99 -16.80
CA LYS A 111 3.69 16.26 -15.39
C LYS A 111 2.52 16.03 -14.43
N SER A 112 1.29 16.00 -14.94
CA SER A 112 0.09 15.66 -14.15
C SER A 112 -0.01 14.16 -13.86
N LEU A 113 0.70 13.31 -14.61
CA LEU A 113 0.80 11.88 -14.34
C LEU A 113 1.66 11.63 -13.10
N VAL A 114 2.89 12.16 -13.13
CA VAL A 114 3.88 12.08 -12.06
C VAL A 114 4.73 13.34 -12.12
N SER A 115 4.93 14.02 -10.98
CA SER A 115 5.65 15.28 -10.92
C SER A 115 7.17 15.08 -11.08
N ASP A 116 7.90 16.14 -11.45
CA ASP A 116 9.37 16.08 -11.51
C ASP A 116 9.99 15.81 -10.12
N ALA A 117 9.34 16.28 -9.05
CA ALA A 117 9.77 16.04 -7.67
C ALA A 117 9.68 14.56 -7.29
N ASP A 118 8.63 13.87 -7.73
CA ASP A 118 8.45 12.44 -7.48
C ASP A 118 9.48 11.63 -8.25
N LEU A 119 9.71 11.96 -9.53
CA LEU A 119 10.74 11.29 -10.33
C LEU A 119 12.14 11.48 -9.74
N ASN A 120 12.45 12.68 -9.25
CA ASN A 120 13.71 12.95 -8.58
C ASN A 120 13.84 12.17 -7.27
N THR A 121 12.76 12.08 -6.49
CA THR A 121 12.72 11.26 -5.26
C THR A 121 13.00 9.79 -5.58
N ILE A 122 12.35 9.23 -6.61
CA ILE A 122 12.58 7.86 -7.04
C ILE A 122 14.03 7.65 -7.48
N ALA A 123 14.59 8.57 -8.27
CA ALA A 123 15.97 8.49 -8.72
C ALA A 123 16.97 8.54 -7.55
N ASN A 124 16.70 9.36 -6.52
CA ASN A 124 17.52 9.46 -5.30
C ASN A 124 17.51 8.19 -4.46
N HIS A 125 16.44 7.39 -4.53
CA HIS A 125 16.30 6.16 -3.76
C HIS A 125 16.52 4.89 -4.60
N ALA A 126 16.84 5.04 -5.88
CA ALA A 126 17.08 3.91 -6.76
C ALA A 126 18.38 3.20 -6.36
N GLY A 127 18.24 2.03 -5.73
CA GLY A 127 19.35 1.28 -5.12
C GLY A 127 19.22 1.10 -3.60
N SER A 128 18.31 1.82 -2.94
CA SER A 128 18.01 1.66 -1.50
C SER A 128 16.98 0.56 -1.21
N SER A 129 16.57 -0.22 -2.22
CA SER A 129 15.61 -1.31 -2.03
C SER A 129 16.25 -2.48 -1.27
N SER A 130 16.07 -2.42 0.04
CA SER A 130 16.10 -3.58 0.94
C SER A 130 15.40 -4.78 0.32
N ALA A 131 16.16 -5.86 0.20
CA ALA A 131 15.74 -7.26 0.35
C ALA A 131 14.22 -7.56 0.25
N HIS A 132 13.68 -7.53 -0.96
CA HIS A 132 12.51 -8.35 -1.30
C HIS A 132 12.63 -8.92 -2.72
N ARG A 133 13.78 -9.55 -2.99
CA ARG A 133 13.87 -10.52 -4.08
C ARG A 133 13.27 -11.81 -3.55
N GLY A 134 11.98 -12.01 -3.81
CA GLY A 134 11.33 -13.29 -3.61
C GLY A 134 12.13 -14.35 -4.38
N ASN A 135 12.74 -15.28 -3.66
CA ASN A 135 13.23 -16.52 -4.23
C ASN A 135 12.00 -17.30 -4.72
N LEU A 136 11.64 -17.15 -5.99
CA LEU A 136 10.96 -18.22 -6.71
C LEU A 136 12.05 -19.24 -7.08
N ALA A 137 12.38 -20.10 -6.11
CA ALA A 137 13.11 -21.31 -6.39
C ALA A 137 12.10 -22.35 -6.88
N ASP A 138 12.22 -22.69 -8.15
CA ASP A 138 12.15 -24.04 -8.71
C ASP A 138 11.74 -25.15 -7.73
N THR A 139 10.59 -25.76 -7.98
CA THR A 139 10.32 -27.15 -7.57
C THR A 139 9.90 -27.89 -8.82
N GLY A 140 10.82 -28.72 -9.32
CA GLY A 140 10.50 -29.84 -10.21
C GLY A 140 9.81 -30.99 -9.47
#